data_AF-Q2YAG0-F1
#
_entry.id   AF-Q2YAG0-F1
#
_cell.length_a   1.000
_cell.length_b   1.000
_cell.length_c   1.000
_cell.angle_alpha   90.00
_cell.angle_beta   90.00
_cell.angle_gamma   90.00
#
_symmetry.space_group_name_H-M   'P 1'
#
loop_
_entity.id
_entity.type
_entity.pdbx_description
1 polymer ?
#
loop_
_entity_poly.entity_id
_entity_poly.type
_entity_poly.pdbx_seq_one_letter_code
_entity_poly.pdbx_strand_id
1 'polypeptide(L)'
;MVKITEIVDFFKTSWYTKTGLGAAIVFVTIAGIGWHESLKQTTIGLFFIYLIIGLVWGWMRRPPRTSKHKIGFLVSISCADDTTSQQLQEDFIRPLRQLMKSGKTGYAFQFINLPQFLAREVEDVEQAEAMRIRTRANFMLYGNVRKRLIGGKSTHVIHLEGIVLYRSISELVNRDLATEFTELLPRRIHISGENDILAFQFTSEWTEIVVRYVLGIAFGLSGELDYSESLLNDSLQQLANKNQDFPIYRKLKERIPLRLSEICQARINWLYMEWMKTRVLDIWDDIEIRLKEVHPAHQNSPDMIYCEAMLHIVKYRDSRLPLTKMKKIGKDGDAVWHLNMAFLYAYNGNLRNAARHYNQAALIEIHPETIAQVESFMVWIIEQDPKQKHLFYCLGFFNWKIKGDEVQARKDFESFLELPLSEVFSKEKQLVQTWMSEM
;
A
#
# COMPACT_ATOMS: atom_id res chain seq x y z
N MET A 1 -58.34 -13.58 14.44
CA MET A 1 -57.50 -13.51 15.65
C MET A 1 -56.06 -13.59 15.18
N VAL A 2 -55.36 -12.45 15.10
CA VAL A 2 -53.94 -12.42 14.70
C VAL A 2 -53.14 -13.13 15.80
N LYS A 3 -52.31 -14.11 15.43
CA LYS A 3 -51.49 -14.81 16.42
C LYS A 3 -50.40 -13.86 16.91
N ILE A 4 -50.17 -13.79 18.22
CA ILE A 4 -49.10 -12.96 18.82
C ILE A 4 -47.75 -13.22 18.15
N THR A 5 -47.51 -14.46 17.70
CA THR A 5 -46.32 -14.85 16.94
C THR A 5 -46.11 -14.03 15.67
N GLU A 6 -47.18 -13.74 14.91
CA GLU A 6 -47.08 -12.96 13.66
C GLU A 6 -46.68 -11.51 13.93
N ILE A 7 -47.16 -10.92 15.03
CA ILE A 7 -46.79 -9.56 15.45
C ILE A 7 -45.33 -9.52 15.89
N VAL A 8 -44.88 -10.52 16.67
CA VAL A 8 -43.49 -10.63 17.11
C VAL A 8 -42.56 -10.81 15.91
N ASP A 9 -42.92 -11.68 14.97
CA ASP A 9 -42.13 -11.92 13.76
C ASP A 9 -42.09 -10.68 12.85
N PHE A 10 -43.20 -9.93 12.76
CA PHE A 10 -43.24 -8.64 12.07
C PHE A 10 -42.26 -7.63 12.69
N PHE A 11 -42.28 -7.46 14.02
CA PHE A 11 -41.34 -6.55 14.66
C PHE A 11 -39.90 -7.04 14.52
N LYS A 12 -39.64 -8.34 14.65
CA LYS A 12 -38.30 -8.91 14.51
C LYS A 12 -37.69 -8.63 13.13
N THR A 13 -38.51 -8.72 12.08
CA THR A 13 -38.08 -8.50 10.69
C THR A 13 -38.07 -7.02 10.31
N SER A 14 -39.06 -6.26 10.76
CA SER A 14 -39.31 -4.88 10.30
C SER A 14 -38.75 -3.81 11.24
N TRP A 15 -38.29 -4.13 12.46
CA TRP A 15 -37.85 -3.15 13.46
C TRP A 15 -36.85 -2.12 12.91
N TYR A 16 -35.93 -2.55 12.04
CA TYR A 16 -34.89 -1.70 11.46
C TYR A 16 -35.40 -0.75 10.36
N THR A 17 -36.64 -0.91 9.91
CA THR A 17 -37.28 -0.08 8.88
C THR A 17 -38.09 1.05 9.49
N LYS A 18 -38.39 2.10 8.70
CA LYS A 18 -39.28 3.18 9.14
C LYS A 18 -40.71 2.69 9.41
N THR A 19 -41.17 1.67 8.68
CA THR A 19 -42.49 1.07 8.88
C THR A 19 -42.57 0.30 10.19
N GLY A 20 -41.52 -0.44 10.57
CA GLY A 20 -41.44 -1.09 11.88
C GLY A 20 -41.44 -0.10 13.04
N LEU A 21 -40.69 1.00 12.92
CA LEU A 21 -40.74 2.10 13.91
C LEU A 21 -42.15 2.69 14.03
N GLY A 22 -42.81 2.98 12.91
CA GLY A 22 -44.18 3.49 12.89
C GLY A 22 -45.17 2.51 13.53
N ALA A 23 -45.07 1.22 13.19
CA ALA A 23 -45.90 0.18 13.77
C ALA A 23 -45.68 0.04 15.28
N ALA A 24 -44.45 0.20 15.77
CA ALA A 24 -44.13 0.14 17.19
C ALA A 24 -44.77 1.30 17.95
N ILE A 25 -44.69 2.51 17.38
CA ILE A 25 -45.34 3.70 17.92
C ILE A 25 -46.86 3.50 17.99
N VAL A 26 -47.49 3.02 16.90
CA VAL A 26 -48.93 2.74 16.86
C VAL A 26 -49.34 1.68 17.89
N PHE A 27 -48.59 0.57 17.97
CA PHE A 27 -48.86 -0.50 18.92
C PHE A 27 -48.81 -0.01 20.38
N VAL A 28 -47.77 0.75 20.72
CA VAL A 28 -47.62 1.36 22.05
C VAL A 28 -48.71 2.39 22.32
N THR A 29 -49.14 3.15 21.30
CA THR A 29 -50.27 4.10 21.42
C THR A 29 -51.55 3.36 21.82
N ILE A 30 -51.89 2.30 21.10
CA ILE A 30 -53.11 1.50 21.34
C ILE A 30 -53.07 0.85 22.72
N ALA A 31 -51.93 0.24 23.08
CA ALA A 31 -51.75 -0.38 24.39
C ALA A 31 -51.84 0.65 25.53
N GLY A 32 -51.25 1.83 25.35
CA GLY A 32 -51.28 2.91 26.34
C GLY A 32 -52.68 3.50 26.55
N ILE A 33 -53.47 3.66 25.49
CA ILE A 33 -54.87 4.11 25.57
C ILE A 33 -55.72 3.08 26.32
N GLY A 34 -55.51 1.78 26.08
CA GLY A 34 -56.29 0.71 26.72
C GLY A 34 -56.02 0.53 28.22
N TRP A 35 -54.91 1.05 28.74
CA TRP A 35 -54.47 0.80 30.14
C TRP A 35 -54.95 1.87 31.14
N HIS A 36 -55.33 3.08 30.72
CA HIS A 36 -55.44 4.21 31.65
C HIS A 36 -56.77 4.97 31.58
N GLU A 37 -57.40 5.18 32.73
CA GLU A 37 -58.64 5.98 32.86
C GLU A 37 -58.42 7.51 32.85
N SER A 38 -57.16 8.00 32.96
CA SER A 38 -56.84 9.44 33.03
C SER A 38 -56.03 9.92 31.83
N LEU A 39 -56.65 10.78 30.99
CA LEU A 39 -56.08 11.28 29.74
C LEU A 39 -54.87 12.22 29.89
N LYS A 40 -54.65 12.86 31.05
CA LYS A 40 -53.56 13.85 31.19
C LYS A 40 -52.21 13.20 31.53
N GLN A 41 -52.17 12.26 32.48
CA GLN A 41 -50.91 11.60 32.87
C GLN A 41 -50.38 10.66 31.78
N THR A 42 -51.27 10.11 30.94
CA THR A 42 -50.91 9.24 29.81
C THR A 42 -50.12 9.95 28.73
N THR A 43 -50.43 11.21 28.41
CA THR A 43 -49.77 11.94 27.32
C THR A 43 -48.27 12.17 27.56
N ILE A 44 -47.89 12.56 28.78
CA ILE A 44 -46.48 12.77 29.15
C ILE A 44 -45.73 11.44 29.12
N GLY A 45 -46.33 10.37 29.67
CA GLY A 45 -45.73 9.03 29.64
C GLY A 45 -45.48 8.52 28.22
N LEU A 46 -46.47 8.63 27.32
CA LEU A 46 -46.35 8.21 25.93
C LEU A 46 -45.26 8.98 25.17
N PHE A 47 -45.09 10.29 25.43
CA PHE A 47 -44.03 11.08 24.83
C PHE A 47 -42.63 10.52 25.17
N PHE A 48 -42.37 10.21 26.44
CA PHE A 48 -41.10 9.61 26.85
C PHE A 48 -40.88 8.23 26.24
N ILE A 49 -41.93 7.41 26.14
CA ILE A 49 -41.83 6.10 25.50
C ILE A 49 -41.48 6.25 24.01
N TYR A 50 -42.11 7.16 23.27
CA TYR A 50 -41.76 7.41 21.87
C TYR A 50 -40.33 7.94 21.71
N LEU A 51 -39.89 8.82 22.62
CA LEU A 51 -38.52 9.31 22.64
C LEU A 51 -37.52 8.15 22.84
N ILE A 52 -37.78 7.27 23.80
CA ILE A 52 -36.95 6.10 24.07
C ILE A 52 -36.94 5.15 22.86
N ILE A 53 -38.11 4.84 22.29
CA ILE A 53 -38.22 3.99 21.09
C ILE A 53 -37.41 4.60 19.93
N GLY A 54 -37.54 5.90 19.68
CA GLY A 54 -36.80 6.61 18.64
C GLY A 54 -35.29 6.60 18.89
N LEU A 55 -34.84 6.80 20.14
CA LEU A 55 -33.44 6.74 20.52
C LEU A 55 -32.86 5.33 20.37
N VAL A 56 -33.59 4.30 20.81
CA VAL A 56 -33.18 2.89 20.69
C VAL A 56 -33.13 2.48 19.22
N TRP A 57 -34.15 2.83 18.43
CA TRP A 57 -34.17 2.58 16.98
C TRP A 57 -33.00 3.27 16.27
N GLY A 58 -32.78 4.56 16.57
CA GLY A 58 -31.68 5.34 16.02
C GLY A 58 -30.31 4.79 16.42
N TRP A 59 -30.16 4.27 17.64
CA TRP A 59 -28.94 3.63 18.11
C TRP A 59 -28.71 2.28 17.43
N MET A 60 -29.72 1.43 17.31
CA MET A 60 -29.62 0.12 16.65
C MET A 60 -29.34 0.23 15.14
N ARG A 61 -29.78 1.30 14.48
CA ARG A 61 -29.49 1.55 13.05
C ARG A 61 -28.12 2.17 12.81
N ARG A 62 -27.39 2.60 13.85
CA ARG A 62 -26.03 3.13 13.67
C ARG A 62 -25.10 2.00 13.25
N PRO A 63 -24.37 2.14 12.14
CA PRO A 63 -23.41 1.13 11.75
C PRO A 63 -22.30 1.05 12.83
N PRO A 64 -21.87 -0.16 13.19
CA PRO A 64 -20.76 -0.35 14.13
C PRO A 64 -19.51 0.36 13.62
N ARG A 65 -18.76 0.98 14.53
CA ARG A 65 -17.53 1.70 14.20
C ARG A 65 -16.30 0.93 14.65
N THR A 66 -15.24 1.01 13.85
CA THR A 66 -13.91 0.59 14.23
C THR A 66 -13.44 1.44 15.41
N SER A 67 -12.92 0.77 16.43
CA SER A 67 -12.26 1.39 17.57
C SER A 67 -10.97 2.09 17.13
N LYS A 68 -10.59 3.12 17.88
CA LYS A 68 -9.32 3.82 17.63
C LYS A 68 -8.18 2.81 17.78
N HIS A 69 -7.19 2.86 16.88
CA HIS A 69 -6.02 1.95 16.84
C HIS A 69 -6.30 0.50 16.41
N LYS A 70 -7.51 0.19 15.91
CA LYS A 70 -7.77 -1.06 15.23
C LYS A 70 -7.93 -0.84 13.73
N ILE A 71 -7.66 -1.90 12.99
CA ILE A 71 -7.82 -1.95 11.54
C ILE A 71 -9.19 -2.53 11.27
N GLY A 72 -10.08 -1.69 10.76
CA GLY A 72 -11.45 -2.10 10.50
C GLY A 72 -11.53 -2.92 9.23
N PHE A 73 -11.94 -4.18 9.36
CA PHE A 73 -12.29 -5.05 8.23
C PHE A 73 -13.80 -5.24 8.22
N LEU A 74 -14.47 -4.57 7.28
CA LEU A 74 -15.92 -4.55 7.15
C LEU A 74 -16.38 -5.56 6.10
N VAL A 75 -17.39 -6.37 6.42
CA VAL A 75 -18.05 -7.27 5.48
C VAL A 75 -19.52 -6.89 5.34
N SER A 76 -19.94 -6.68 4.09
CA SER A 76 -21.28 -6.21 3.71
C SER A 76 -21.84 -7.02 2.55
N ILE A 77 -22.30 -8.24 2.82
CA ILE A 77 -22.80 -9.13 1.78
C ILE A 77 -24.30 -9.31 1.95
N SER A 78 -25.07 -8.83 0.97
CA SER A 78 -26.52 -8.93 0.97
C SER A 78 -26.99 -10.29 0.43
N CYS A 79 -27.94 -10.90 1.11
CA CYS A 79 -28.58 -12.16 0.69
C CYS A 79 -30.05 -11.95 0.35
N ALA A 80 -30.53 -12.67 -0.67
CA ALA A 80 -31.94 -12.65 -1.06
C ALA A 80 -32.85 -13.33 -0.03
N ASP A 81 -32.35 -14.35 0.66
CA ASP A 81 -33.10 -15.16 1.61
C ASP A 81 -32.30 -15.40 2.91
N ASP A 82 -33.03 -15.58 4.02
CA ASP A 82 -32.44 -15.72 5.34
C ASP A 82 -31.68 -17.05 5.50
N THR A 83 -32.09 -18.11 4.78
CA THR A 83 -31.39 -19.40 4.83
C THR A 83 -29.99 -19.30 4.25
N THR A 84 -29.85 -18.66 3.08
CA THR A 84 -28.56 -18.34 2.46
C THR A 84 -27.75 -17.40 3.33
N SER A 85 -28.39 -16.44 4.00
CA SER A 85 -27.68 -15.57 4.95
C SER A 85 -27.08 -16.34 6.12
N GLN A 86 -27.79 -17.34 6.67
CA GLN A 86 -27.27 -18.18 7.75
C GLN A 86 -26.13 -19.08 7.28
N GLN A 87 -26.29 -19.72 6.10
CA GLN A 87 -25.23 -20.53 5.48
C GLN A 87 -23.97 -19.70 5.22
N LEU A 88 -24.11 -18.55 4.57
CA LEU A 88 -22.99 -17.63 4.31
C LEU A 88 -22.31 -17.18 5.62
N GLN A 89 -23.10 -16.97 6.68
CA GLN A 89 -22.57 -16.55 7.98
C GLN A 89 -21.68 -17.62 8.61
N GLU A 90 -22.09 -18.89 8.56
CA GLU A 90 -21.37 -20.01 9.16
C GLU A 90 -20.22 -20.50 8.27
N ASP A 91 -20.42 -20.60 6.96
CA ASP A 91 -19.48 -21.29 6.06
C ASP A 91 -18.46 -20.34 5.42
N PHE A 92 -18.74 -19.03 5.37
CA PHE A 92 -17.84 -18.05 4.76
C PHE A 92 -17.40 -16.96 5.76
N ILE A 93 -18.34 -16.23 6.35
CA ILE A 93 -18.02 -15.04 7.17
C ILE A 93 -17.30 -15.43 8.46
N ARG A 94 -17.73 -16.52 9.11
CA ARG A 94 -17.12 -17.01 10.35
C ARG A 94 -15.69 -17.55 10.11
N PRO A 95 -15.42 -18.42 9.12
CA PRO A 95 -14.06 -18.80 8.75
C PRO A 95 -13.19 -17.61 8.37
N LEU A 96 -13.69 -16.70 7.52
CA LEU A 96 -12.97 -15.49 7.15
C LEU A 96 -12.59 -14.65 8.38
N ARG A 97 -13.51 -14.49 9.34
CA ARG A 97 -13.23 -13.81 10.61
C ARG A 97 -12.14 -14.50 11.43
N GLN A 98 -12.15 -15.83 11.48
CA GLN A 98 -11.15 -16.61 12.20
C GLN A 98 -9.77 -16.48 11.54
N LEU A 99 -9.72 -16.61 10.21
CA LEU A 99 -8.50 -16.46 9.42
C LEU A 99 -7.91 -15.05 9.58
N MET A 100 -8.72 -14.00 9.44
CA MET A 100 -8.29 -12.61 9.64
C MET A 100 -7.76 -12.32 11.07
N LYS A 101 -8.25 -13.03 12.07
CA LYS A 101 -7.78 -12.93 13.46
C LYS A 101 -6.58 -13.82 13.76
N SER A 102 -6.21 -14.72 12.85
CA SER A 102 -5.08 -15.62 13.00
C SER A 102 -3.75 -14.92 12.65
N GLY A 103 -2.63 -15.51 13.08
CA GLY A 103 -1.29 -14.98 12.80
C GLY A 103 -0.87 -13.83 13.72
N LYS A 104 0.31 -13.28 13.47
CA LYS A 104 0.93 -12.25 14.32
C LYS A 104 0.17 -10.93 14.25
N THR A 105 -0.41 -10.61 13.09
CA THR A 105 -1.12 -9.34 12.85
C THR A 105 -2.59 -9.34 13.29
N GLY A 106 -3.13 -10.51 13.68
CA GLY A 106 -4.55 -10.71 13.95
C GLY A 106 -5.15 -9.83 15.06
N TYR A 107 -4.34 -9.47 16.08
CA TYR A 107 -4.82 -8.64 17.20
C TYR A 107 -5.15 -7.20 16.78
N ALA A 108 -4.60 -6.71 15.66
CA ALA A 108 -4.87 -5.37 15.16
C ALA A 108 -6.22 -5.29 14.43
N PHE A 109 -6.75 -6.42 13.94
CA PHE A 109 -7.99 -6.46 13.17
C PHE A 109 -9.25 -6.39 14.03
N GLN A 110 -10.13 -5.46 13.68
CA GLN A 110 -11.51 -5.46 14.13
C GLN A 110 -12.41 -5.88 12.97
N PHE A 111 -12.87 -7.12 13.04
CA PHE A 111 -13.81 -7.68 12.07
C PHE A 111 -15.23 -7.18 12.36
N ILE A 112 -15.85 -6.53 11.38
CA ILE A 112 -17.20 -5.98 11.47
C ILE A 112 -18.05 -6.66 10.39
N ASN A 113 -19.10 -7.36 10.80
CA ASN A 113 -20.10 -7.90 9.88
C ASN A 113 -21.33 -7.00 9.88
N LEU A 114 -21.71 -6.44 8.74
CA LEU A 114 -22.91 -5.62 8.66
C LEU A 114 -24.16 -6.47 8.70
N PRO A 115 -25.17 -6.10 9.51
CA PRO A 115 -26.49 -6.70 9.45
C PRO A 115 -27.09 -6.63 8.04
N GLN A 116 -27.87 -7.63 7.65
CA GLN A 116 -28.48 -7.73 6.32
C GLN A 116 -29.26 -6.47 5.90
N PHE A 117 -29.95 -5.81 6.83
CA PHE A 117 -30.69 -4.59 6.52
C PHE A 117 -29.79 -3.40 6.13
N LEU A 118 -28.57 -3.30 6.67
CA LEU A 118 -27.58 -2.30 6.23
C LEU A 118 -26.83 -2.77 5.00
N ALA A 119 -26.55 -4.06 4.87
CA ALA A 119 -25.87 -4.60 3.71
C ALA A 119 -26.68 -4.41 2.41
N ARG A 120 -28.02 -4.42 2.50
CA ARG A 120 -28.93 -4.09 1.39
C ARG A 120 -28.91 -2.61 0.99
N GLU A 121 -28.42 -1.70 1.84
CA GLU A 121 -28.23 -0.28 1.50
C GLU A 121 -26.92 -0.04 0.72
N VAL A 122 -26.13 -1.08 0.43
CA VAL A 122 -24.85 -1.00 -0.27
C VAL A 122 -24.94 -1.75 -1.60
N GLU A 123 -25.38 -1.06 -2.63
CA GLU A 123 -25.57 -1.60 -3.99
C GLU A 123 -24.42 -1.24 -4.94
N ASP A 124 -23.78 -0.09 -4.72
CA ASP A 124 -22.75 0.46 -5.59
C ASP A 124 -21.48 0.90 -4.82
N VAL A 125 -20.47 1.34 -5.57
CA VAL A 125 -19.16 1.75 -5.06
C VAL A 125 -19.27 3.00 -4.16
N GLU A 126 -20.16 3.94 -4.49
CA GLU A 126 -20.32 5.21 -3.76
C GLU A 126 -20.94 4.96 -2.39
N GLN A 127 -21.95 4.09 -2.33
CA GLN A 127 -22.59 3.65 -1.09
C GLN A 127 -21.63 2.81 -0.24
N ALA A 128 -20.82 1.96 -0.87
CA ALA A 128 -19.79 1.19 -0.18
C ALA A 128 -18.76 2.13 0.46
N GLU A 129 -18.27 3.13 -0.27
CA GLU A 129 -17.34 4.12 0.27
C GLU A 129 -17.94 4.93 1.42
N ALA A 130 -19.19 5.40 1.26
CA ALA A 130 -19.90 6.11 2.32
C ALA A 130 -20.06 5.23 3.59
N MET A 131 -20.36 3.95 3.43
CA MET A 131 -20.48 3.01 4.54
C MET A 131 -19.12 2.71 5.19
N ARG A 132 -18.05 2.54 4.40
CA ARG A 132 -16.67 2.37 4.87
C ARG A 132 -16.22 3.57 5.71
N ILE A 133 -16.50 4.80 5.25
CA ILE A 133 -16.19 6.03 5.99
C ILE A 133 -17.00 6.09 7.30
N ARG A 134 -18.31 5.82 7.27
CA ARG A 134 -19.19 5.86 8.46
C ARG A 134 -18.77 4.87 9.55
N THR A 135 -18.27 3.71 9.15
CA THR A 135 -17.76 2.64 10.03
C THR A 135 -16.29 2.84 10.40
N ARG A 136 -15.55 3.73 9.72
CA ARG A 136 -14.10 3.89 9.84
C ARG A 136 -13.35 2.60 9.55
N ALA A 137 -13.79 1.86 8.54
CA ALA A 137 -13.11 0.66 8.10
C ALA A 137 -11.92 1.02 7.18
N ASN A 138 -10.82 0.28 7.32
CA ASN A 138 -9.67 0.38 6.42
C ASN A 138 -9.92 -0.42 5.14
N PHE A 139 -10.67 -1.51 5.25
CA PHE A 139 -11.07 -2.32 4.11
C PHE A 139 -12.53 -2.73 4.26
N MET A 140 -13.26 -2.74 3.15
CA MET A 140 -14.62 -3.24 3.08
C MET A 140 -14.78 -4.22 1.93
N LEU A 141 -15.17 -5.45 2.27
CA LEU A 141 -15.65 -6.46 1.33
C LEU A 141 -17.17 -6.31 1.23
N TYR A 142 -17.70 -6.13 0.03
CA TYR A 142 -19.14 -5.98 -0.16
C TYR A 142 -19.64 -6.72 -1.40
N GLY A 143 -20.95 -6.94 -1.46
CA GLY A 143 -21.57 -7.55 -2.62
C GLY A 143 -22.86 -8.29 -2.29
N ASN A 144 -23.18 -9.32 -3.07
CA ASN A 144 -24.42 -10.07 -2.89
C ASN A 144 -24.29 -11.56 -3.19
N VAL A 145 -25.21 -12.33 -2.60
CA VAL A 145 -25.35 -13.77 -2.86
C VAL A 145 -26.78 -14.07 -3.27
N ARG A 146 -26.92 -14.79 -4.38
CA ARG A 146 -28.22 -15.19 -4.93
C ARG A 146 -28.20 -16.66 -5.28
N LYS A 147 -29.26 -17.39 -4.92
CA LYS A 147 -29.52 -18.74 -5.44
C LYS A 147 -30.07 -18.63 -6.87
N ARG A 148 -29.51 -19.42 -7.79
CA ARG A 148 -29.93 -19.52 -9.20
C ARG A 148 -29.88 -20.98 -9.63
N LEU A 149 -30.80 -21.36 -10.53
CA LEU A 149 -30.76 -22.65 -11.19
C LEU A 149 -29.87 -22.53 -12.43
N ILE A 150 -28.68 -23.15 -12.40
CA ILE A 150 -27.73 -23.15 -13.53
C ILE A 150 -27.55 -24.60 -13.95
N GLY A 151 -27.93 -24.93 -15.19
CA GLY A 151 -27.87 -26.31 -15.69
C GLY A 151 -28.71 -27.29 -14.87
N GLY A 152 -29.85 -26.86 -14.35
CA GLY A 152 -30.74 -27.69 -13.52
C GLY A 152 -30.28 -27.90 -12.07
N LYS A 153 -29.12 -27.36 -11.67
CA LYS A 153 -28.61 -27.43 -10.29
C LYS A 153 -28.76 -26.10 -9.56
N SER A 154 -29.16 -26.17 -8.29
CA SER A 154 -29.18 -25.00 -7.41
C SER A 154 -27.74 -24.55 -7.14
N THR A 155 -27.42 -23.32 -7.53
CA THR A 155 -26.07 -22.74 -7.47
C THR A 155 -26.13 -21.40 -6.76
N HIS A 156 -25.26 -21.19 -5.78
CA HIS A 156 -25.00 -19.89 -5.19
C HIS A 156 -24.13 -19.07 -6.14
N VAL A 157 -24.64 -17.94 -6.60
CA VAL A 157 -23.87 -16.95 -7.34
C VAL A 157 -23.48 -15.84 -6.37
N ILE A 158 -22.19 -15.75 -6.10
CA ILE A 158 -21.59 -14.76 -5.21
C ILE A 158 -20.96 -13.68 -6.08
N HIS A 159 -21.35 -12.43 -5.86
CA HIS A 159 -20.67 -11.26 -6.40
C HIS A 159 -19.97 -10.53 -5.26
N LEU A 160 -18.64 -10.36 -5.33
CA LEU A 160 -17.84 -9.68 -4.31
C LEU A 160 -17.01 -8.57 -4.93
N GLU A 161 -16.90 -7.46 -4.21
CA GLU A 161 -16.05 -6.32 -4.52
C GLU A 161 -15.36 -5.83 -3.25
N GLY A 162 -14.25 -5.13 -3.43
CA GLY A 162 -13.42 -4.66 -2.33
C GLY A 162 -13.14 -3.17 -2.48
N ILE A 163 -13.17 -2.44 -1.37
CA ILE A 163 -12.72 -1.05 -1.29
C ILE A 163 -11.77 -0.90 -0.11
N VAL A 164 -10.68 -0.16 -0.33
CA VAL A 164 -9.57 -0.03 0.62
C VAL A 164 -9.21 1.45 0.82
N LEU A 165 -8.95 1.80 2.07
CA LEU A 165 -8.42 3.09 2.48
C LEU A 165 -6.90 3.08 2.38
N TYR A 166 -6.35 4.04 1.65
CA TYR A 166 -4.92 4.34 1.62
C TYR A 166 -4.73 5.85 1.43
N ARG A 167 -3.50 6.33 1.65
CA ARG A 167 -3.13 7.74 1.45
C ARG A 167 -3.31 8.16 -0.01
N SER A 168 -3.63 9.42 -0.30
CA SER A 168 -3.75 9.89 -1.69
C SER A 168 -2.48 9.58 -2.50
N ILE A 169 -2.64 8.89 -3.62
CA ILE A 169 -1.59 8.57 -4.60
C ILE A 169 -1.98 9.14 -5.97
N SER A 170 -1.06 9.09 -6.93
CA SER A 170 -1.35 9.50 -8.30
C SER A 170 -2.43 8.61 -8.94
N GLU A 171 -3.23 9.19 -9.83
CA GLU A 171 -4.31 8.46 -10.51
C GLU A 171 -3.80 7.24 -11.30
N LEU A 172 -2.60 7.33 -11.87
CA LEU A 172 -1.95 6.23 -12.57
C LEU A 172 -1.72 5.03 -11.65
N VAL A 173 -1.09 5.26 -10.49
CA VAL A 173 -0.80 4.19 -9.52
C VAL A 173 -2.10 3.63 -8.93
N ASN A 174 -3.09 4.49 -8.66
CA ASN A 174 -4.41 4.04 -8.21
C ASN A 174 -5.07 3.10 -9.24
N ARG A 175 -5.07 3.47 -10.52
CA ARG A 175 -5.66 2.64 -11.59
C ARG A 175 -4.96 1.29 -11.71
N ASP A 176 -3.64 1.26 -11.60
CA ASP A 176 -2.85 0.03 -11.70
C ASP A 176 -3.14 -0.89 -10.50
N LEU A 177 -3.17 -0.35 -9.28
CA LEU A 177 -3.54 -1.09 -8.08
C LEU A 177 -5.00 -1.56 -8.11
N ALA A 178 -5.93 -0.74 -8.58
CA ALA A 178 -7.33 -1.13 -8.72
C ALA A 178 -7.50 -2.30 -9.68
N THR A 179 -6.77 -2.29 -10.81
CA THR A 179 -6.74 -3.39 -11.78
C THR A 179 -6.20 -4.66 -11.13
N GLU A 180 -5.07 -4.54 -10.43
CA GLU A 180 -4.45 -5.64 -9.71
C GLU A 180 -5.36 -6.22 -8.62
N PHE A 181 -6.01 -5.40 -7.79
CA PHE A 181 -6.90 -5.88 -6.73
C PHE A 181 -8.14 -6.57 -7.31
N THR A 182 -8.69 -6.02 -8.39
CA THR A 182 -9.83 -6.58 -9.12
C THR A 182 -9.51 -7.96 -9.70
N GLU A 183 -8.28 -8.15 -10.17
CA GLU A 183 -7.79 -9.41 -10.72
C GLU A 183 -7.61 -10.50 -9.65
N LEU A 184 -7.21 -10.11 -8.44
CA LEU A 184 -6.91 -11.05 -7.35
C LEU A 184 -8.14 -11.45 -6.54
N LEU A 185 -9.12 -10.55 -6.40
CA LEU A 185 -10.30 -10.78 -5.55
C LEU A 185 -11.29 -11.76 -6.21
N PRO A 186 -11.95 -12.64 -5.43
CA PRO A 186 -12.98 -13.53 -5.93
C PRO A 186 -14.28 -12.82 -6.33
N ARG A 187 -14.29 -12.15 -7.49
CA ARG A 187 -15.42 -11.27 -7.87
C ARG A 187 -16.73 -11.98 -8.18
N ARG A 188 -16.69 -13.06 -8.97
CA ARG A 188 -17.89 -13.78 -9.37
C ARG A 188 -17.66 -15.28 -9.25
N ILE A 189 -18.25 -15.88 -8.22
CA ILE A 189 -18.06 -17.30 -7.91
C ILE A 189 -19.39 -18.03 -8.04
N HIS A 190 -19.35 -19.20 -8.67
CA HIS A 190 -20.47 -20.11 -8.77
C HIS A 190 -20.19 -21.31 -7.87
N ILE A 191 -20.97 -21.46 -6.80
CA ILE A 191 -20.84 -22.57 -5.84
C ILE A 191 -22.06 -23.48 -5.97
N SER A 192 -21.86 -24.71 -6.43
CA SER A 192 -22.92 -25.72 -6.48
C SER A 192 -23.43 -26.02 -5.06
N GLY A 193 -24.74 -26.14 -4.88
CA GLY A 193 -25.34 -26.47 -3.59
C GLY A 193 -24.99 -27.87 -3.06
N GLU A 194 -24.40 -28.75 -3.87
CA GLU A 194 -23.97 -30.10 -3.43
C GLU A 194 -22.66 -30.09 -2.64
N ASN A 195 -21.78 -29.09 -2.85
CA ASN A 195 -20.43 -29.00 -2.25
C ASN A 195 -20.15 -27.59 -1.69
N ASP A 196 -21.17 -26.96 -1.13
CA ASP A 196 -21.12 -25.55 -0.76
C ASP A 196 -20.12 -25.25 0.37
N ILE A 197 -20.08 -26.09 1.41
CA ILE A 197 -19.20 -25.90 2.57
C ILE A 197 -17.72 -25.77 2.18
N LEU A 198 -17.18 -26.73 1.40
CA LEU A 198 -15.77 -26.72 1.00
C LEU A 198 -15.44 -25.54 0.09
N ALA A 199 -16.36 -25.18 -0.82
CA ALA A 199 -16.17 -24.07 -1.73
C ALA A 199 -16.22 -22.71 -1.01
N PHE A 200 -17.13 -22.54 -0.03
CA PHE A 200 -17.17 -21.36 0.82
C PHE A 200 -15.90 -21.24 1.67
N GLN A 201 -15.45 -22.34 2.27
CA GLN A 201 -14.22 -22.35 3.03
C GLN A 201 -13.02 -21.98 2.16
N PHE A 202 -12.85 -22.61 0.99
CA PHE A 202 -11.79 -22.26 0.04
C PHE A 202 -11.86 -20.78 -0.38
N THR A 203 -13.07 -20.28 -0.65
CA THR A 203 -13.27 -18.86 -0.99
C THR A 203 -12.88 -17.94 0.16
N SER A 204 -13.14 -18.33 1.42
CA SER A 204 -12.75 -17.56 2.60
C SER A 204 -11.24 -17.49 2.76
N GLU A 205 -10.52 -18.60 2.52
CA GLU A 205 -9.06 -18.65 2.52
C GLU A 205 -8.47 -17.80 1.40
N TRP A 206 -9.01 -17.91 0.18
CA TRP A 206 -8.60 -17.08 -0.95
C TRP A 206 -8.83 -15.59 -0.63
N THR A 207 -10.02 -15.22 -0.16
CA THR A 207 -10.35 -13.83 0.20
C THR A 207 -9.41 -13.30 1.26
N GLU A 208 -9.11 -14.09 2.29
CA GLU A 208 -8.24 -13.67 3.38
C GLU A 208 -6.83 -13.29 2.91
N ILE A 209 -6.19 -14.16 2.11
CA ILE A 209 -4.82 -13.93 1.63
C ILE A 209 -4.79 -12.67 0.75
N VAL A 210 -5.78 -12.51 -0.13
CA VAL A 210 -5.87 -11.33 -1.00
C VAL A 210 -6.10 -10.07 -0.18
N VAL A 211 -6.96 -10.10 0.82
CA VAL A 211 -7.21 -8.95 1.70
C VAL A 211 -5.95 -8.54 2.46
N ARG A 212 -5.19 -9.50 3.01
CA ARG A 212 -3.91 -9.19 3.68
C ARG A 212 -2.90 -8.58 2.73
N TYR A 213 -2.82 -9.10 1.49
CA TYR A 213 -1.98 -8.53 0.45
C TYR A 213 -2.36 -7.07 0.13
N VAL A 214 -3.64 -6.81 -0.12
CA VAL A 214 -4.17 -5.47 -0.42
C VAL A 214 -3.92 -4.51 0.74
N LEU A 215 -4.18 -4.95 1.97
CA LEU A 215 -3.92 -4.16 3.17
C LEU A 215 -2.43 -3.89 3.36
N GLY A 216 -1.57 -4.88 3.10
CA GLY A 216 -0.12 -4.71 3.12
C GLY A 216 0.29 -3.52 2.25
N ILE A 217 -0.12 -3.52 0.98
CA ILE A 217 0.14 -2.41 0.07
C ILE A 217 -0.41 -1.08 0.60
N ALA A 218 -1.67 -1.07 1.07
CA ALA A 218 -2.30 0.14 1.60
C ALA A 218 -1.55 0.73 2.79
N PHE A 219 -1.05 -0.11 3.71
CA PHE A 219 -0.23 0.32 4.84
C PHE A 219 1.16 0.80 4.40
N GLY A 220 1.77 0.12 3.42
CA GLY A 220 3.03 0.56 2.81
C GLY A 220 2.92 1.97 2.22
N LEU A 221 1.88 2.23 1.44
CA LEU A 221 1.58 3.56 0.88
C LEU A 221 1.27 4.62 1.94
N SER A 222 0.76 4.19 3.10
CA SER A 222 0.48 5.08 4.24
C SER A 222 1.72 5.34 5.10
N GLY A 223 2.85 4.66 4.83
CA GLY A 223 4.11 4.78 5.58
C GLY A 223 4.23 3.84 6.78
N GLU A 224 3.24 2.97 7.02
CA GLU A 224 3.29 1.97 8.10
C GLU A 224 4.06 0.71 7.65
N LEU A 225 5.36 0.89 7.37
CA LEU A 225 6.21 -0.11 6.70
C LEU A 225 6.35 -1.43 7.48
N ASP A 226 6.54 -1.37 8.81
CA ASP A 226 6.65 -2.56 9.66
C ASP A 226 5.39 -3.43 9.60
N TYR A 227 4.23 -2.78 9.62
CA TYR A 227 2.95 -3.48 9.61
C TYR A 227 2.64 -4.05 8.22
N SER A 228 2.93 -3.27 7.17
CA SER A 228 2.87 -3.70 5.77
C SER A 228 3.70 -4.96 5.52
N GLU A 229 4.96 -4.96 5.95
CA GLU A 229 5.86 -6.09 5.82
C GLU A 229 5.34 -7.33 6.58
N SER A 230 4.84 -7.14 7.79
CA SER A 230 4.27 -8.22 8.60
C SER A 230 3.08 -8.90 7.91
N LEU A 231 2.16 -8.12 7.32
CA LEU A 231 1.03 -8.65 6.56
C LEU A 231 1.45 -9.42 5.31
N LEU A 232 2.44 -8.91 4.58
CA LEU A 232 2.94 -9.55 3.36
C LEU A 232 3.71 -10.84 3.67
N ASN A 233 4.53 -10.84 4.72
CA ASN A 233 5.23 -12.04 5.19
C ASN A 233 4.26 -13.11 5.71
N ASP A 234 3.26 -12.72 6.49
CA ASP A 234 2.18 -13.63 6.92
C ASP A 234 1.50 -14.26 5.68
N SER A 235 1.20 -13.46 4.65
CA SER A 235 0.59 -13.94 3.41
C SER A 235 1.49 -14.89 2.63
N LEU A 236 2.79 -14.59 2.54
CA LEU A 236 3.79 -15.43 1.88
C LEU A 236 3.95 -16.78 2.59
N GLN A 237 3.99 -16.77 3.92
CA GLN A 237 4.07 -17.98 4.73
C GLN A 237 2.83 -18.87 4.52
N GLN A 238 1.63 -18.27 4.48
CA GLN A 238 0.41 -19.01 4.19
C GLN A 238 0.42 -19.65 2.79
N LEU A 239 0.96 -18.92 1.80
CA LEU A 239 1.05 -19.40 0.42
C LEU A 239 2.06 -20.55 0.24
N ALA A 240 3.06 -20.69 1.11
CA ALA A 240 4.11 -21.71 1.00
C ALA A 240 3.54 -23.13 0.82
N ASN A 241 2.46 -23.45 1.54
CA ASN A 241 1.83 -24.78 1.54
C ASN A 241 0.63 -24.89 0.58
N LYS A 242 0.31 -23.85 -0.21
CA LYS A 242 -0.85 -23.82 -1.11
C LYS A 242 -0.48 -24.25 -2.54
N ASN A 243 -1.42 -24.91 -3.21
CA ASN A 243 -1.24 -25.40 -4.59
C ASN A 243 -0.95 -24.23 -5.57
N GLN A 244 0.10 -24.38 -6.38
CA GLN A 244 0.53 -23.42 -7.40
C GLN A 244 -0.30 -23.47 -8.69
N ASP A 245 -1.15 -24.48 -8.85
CA ASP A 245 -2.06 -24.59 -9.99
C ASP A 245 -3.13 -23.51 -9.95
N PHE A 246 -3.50 -23.02 -8.76
CA PHE A 246 -4.46 -21.93 -8.63
C PHE A 246 -3.81 -20.61 -9.08
N PRO A 247 -4.28 -19.99 -10.20
CA PRO A 247 -3.57 -18.87 -10.82
C PRO A 247 -3.36 -17.68 -9.90
N ILE A 248 -4.28 -17.44 -8.97
CA ILE A 248 -4.19 -16.32 -8.03
C ILE A 248 -3.05 -16.53 -7.02
N TYR A 249 -2.89 -17.75 -6.49
CA TYR A 249 -1.77 -18.05 -5.58
C TYR A 249 -0.42 -17.94 -6.27
N ARG A 250 -0.34 -18.30 -7.55
CA ARG A 250 0.86 -18.08 -8.36
C ARG A 250 1.19 -16.59 -8.48
N LYS A 251 0.22 -15.77 -8.90
CA LYS A 251 0.38 -14.31 -9.00
C LYS A 251 0.81 -13.68 -7.67
N LEU A 252 0.20 -14.09 -6.56
CA LEU A 252 0.58 -13.59 -5.24
C LEU A 252 1.99 -14.00 -4.83
N LYS A 253 2.41 -15.24 -5.11
CA LYS A 253 3.79 -15.71 -4.86
C LYS A 253 4.83 -14.93 -5.66
N GLU A 254 4.49 -14.46 -6.86
CA GLU A 254 5.37 -13.63 -7.68
C GLU A 254 5.39 -12.18 -7.23
N ARG A 255 4.23 -11.62 -6.82
CA ARG A 255 4.08 -10.20 -6.52
C ARG A 255 4.44 -9.82 -5.09
N ILE A 256 4.22 -10.68 -4.11
CA ILE A 256 4.56 -10.39 -2.71
C ILE A 256 6.06 -10.08 -2.53
N PRO A 257 7.00 -10.88 -3.09
CA PRO A 257 8.43 -10.57 -3.04
C PRO A 257 8.78 -9.19 -3.62
N LEU A 258 8.11 -8.79 -4.70
CA LEU A 258 8.27 -7.46 -5.28
C LEU A 258 7.83 -6.38 -4.29
N ARG A 259 6.63 -6.51 -3.69
CA ARG A 259 6.12 -5.56 -2.69
C ARG A 259 7.00 -5.47 -1.45
N LEU A 260 7.57 -6.60 -1.00
CA LEU A 260 8.55 -6.63 0.09
C LEU A 260 9.84 -5.88 -0.30
N SER A 261 10.31 -6.02 -1.54
CA SER A 261 11.48 -5.26 -2.02
C SER A 261 11.21 -3.75 -2.10
N GLU A 262 10.00 -3.33 -2.50
CA GLU A 262 9.59 -1.92 -2.49
C GLU A 262 9.54 -1.34 -1.06
N ILE A 263 9.08 -2.11 -0.07
CA ILE A 263 9.11 -1.70 1.34
C ILE A 263 10.56 -1.55 1.82
N CYS A 264 11.42 -2.49 1.49
CA CYS A 264 12.84 -2.42 1.83
C CYS A 264 13.49 -1.18 1.20
N GLN A 265 13.20 -0.89 -0.08
CA GLN A 265 13.64 0.33 -0.75
C GLN A 265 13.18 1.59 -0.03
N ALA A 266 11.91 1.65 0.39
CA ALA A 266 11.38 2.79 1.13
C ALA A 266 12.14 3.01 2.45
N ARG A 267 12.49 1.93 3.18
CA ARG A 267 13.33 2.02 4.39
C ARG A 267 14.73 2.50 4.08
N ILE A 268 15.37 1.96 3.06
CA ILE A 268 16.72 2.38 2.64
C ILE A 268 16.72 3.86 2.26
N ASN A 269 15.71 4.32 1.52
CA ASN A 269 15.57 5.73 1.17
C ASN A 269 15.40 6.61 2.42
N TRP A 270 14.62 6.18 3.40
CA TRP A 270 14.48 6.90 4.66
C TRP A 270 15.82 7.00 5.42
N LEU A 271 16.54 5.89 5.56
CA LEU A 271 17.88 5.85 6.17
C LEU A 271 18.88 6.72 5.40
N TYR A 272 18.85 6.67 4.07
CA TYR A 272 19.70 7.50 3.22
C TYR A 272 19.42 8.99 3.44
N MET A 273 18.15 9.38 3.53
CA MET A 273 17.77 10.77 3.80
C MET A 273 18.18 11.21 5.22
N GLU A 274 18.17 10.31 6.19
CA GLU A 274 18.71 10.56 7.52
C GLU A 274 20.23 10.76 7.46
N TRP A 275 20.94 9.87 6.77
CA TRP A 275 22.39 10.00 6.55
C TRP A 275 22.75 11.30 5.82
N MET A 276 22.00 11.71 4.80
CA MET A 276 22.24 12.97 4.10
C MET A 276 22.17 14.19 5.04
N LYS A 277 21.36 14.11 6.11
CA LYS A 277 21.22 15.18 7.12
C LYS A 277 22.28 15.10 8.21
N THR A 278 22.55 13.90 8.74
CA THR A 278 23.38 13.71 9.93
C THR A 278 24.84 13.37 9.62
N ARG A 279 25.09 12.81 8.44
CA ARG A 279 26.38 12.26 7.98
C ARG A 279 26.96 11.18 8.89
N VAL A 280 26.13 10.56 9.75
CA VAL A 280 26.54 9.47 10.67
C VAL A 280 26.76 8.18 9.87
N LEU A 281 27.98 7.65 9.91
CA LEU A 281 28.35 6.49 9.09
C LEU A 281 27.67 5.18 9.52
N ASP A 282 27.32 5.02 10.80
CA ASP A 282 26.66 3.83 11.34
C ASP A 282 25.33 3.51 10.66
N ILE A 283 24.65 4.53 10.08
CA ILE A 283 23.42 4.34 9.28
C ILE A 283 23.66 3.39 8.09
N TRP A 284 24.88 3.32 7.56
CA TRP A 284 25.22 2.40 6.48
C TRP A 284 25.31 0.93 6.93
N ASP A 285 25.49 0.65 8.22
CA ASP A 285 25.33 -0.70 8.76
C ASP A 285 23.88 -1.15 8.63
N ASP A 286 22.93 -0.27 8.98
CA ASP A 286 21.50 -0.55 8.83
C ASP A 286 21.09 -0.71 7.36
N ILE A 287 21.58 0.16 6.46
CA ILE A 287 21.34 0.02 5.02
C ILE A 287 21.86 -1.32 4.49
N GLU A 288 23.06 -1.74 4.89
CA GLU A 288 23.63 -3.03 4.49
C GLU A 288 22.77 -4.21 4.98
N ILE A 289 22.27 -4.15 6.23
CA ILE A 289 21.36 -5.17 6.77
C ILE A 289 20.10 -5.25 5.90
N ARG A 290 19.48 -4.11 5.58
CA ARG A 290 18.27 -4.07 4.74
C ARG A 290 18.50 -4.59 3.33
N LEU A 291 19.62 -4.25 2.70
CA LEU A 291 19.97 -4.77 1.37
C LEU A 291 20.08 -6.31 1.37
N LYS A 292 20.54 -6.92 2.47
CA LYS A 292 20.60 -8.40 2.61
C LYS A 292 19.23 -9.05 2.77
N GLU A 293 18.23 -8.32 3.26
CA GLU A 293 16.85 -8.80 3.42
C GLU A 293 16.06 -8.82 2.10
N VAL A 294 16.55 -8.13 1.06
CA VAL A 294 15.89 -8.07 -0.26
C VAL A 294 15.82 -9.45 -0.89
N HIS A 295 14.63 -9.84 -1.34
CA HIS A 295 14.40 -11.12 -2.00
C HIS A 295 15.32 -11.30 -3.22
N PRO A 296 15.96 -12.47 -3.42
CA PRO A 296 16.97 -12.68 -4.48
C PRO A 296 16.52 -12.30 -5.88
N ALA A 297 15.24 -12.49 -6.22
CA ALA A 297 14.68 -12.12 -7.52
C ALA A 297 14.72 -10.61 -7.81
N HIS A 298 14.81 -9.76 -6.79
CA HIS A 298 14.77 -8.30 -6.89
C HIS A 298 16.07 -7.61 -6.48
N GLN A 299 17.09 -8.36 -6.05
CA GLN A 299 18.41 -7.81 -5.68
C GLN A 299 19.11 -7.09 -6.83
N ASN A 300 18.83 -7.49 -8.07
CA ASN A 300 19.39 -6.86 -9.28
C ASN A 300 18.48 -5.78 -9.88
N SER A 301 17.46 -5.33 -9.14
CA SER A 301 16.68 -4.17 -9.59
C SER A 301 17.57 -2.92 -9.59
N PRO A 302 17.32 -1.95 -10.50
CA PRO A 302 18.14 -0.75 -10.63
C PRO A 302 18.30 -0.01 -9.30
N ASP A 303 17.21 0.15 -8.55
CA ASP A 303 17.20 0.89 -7.30
C ASP A 303 18.07 0.23 -6.23
N MET A 304 18.01 -1.11 -6.11
CA MET A 304 18.86 -1.86 -5.19
C MET A 304 20.34 -1.73 -5.56
N ILE A 305 20.65 -1.75 -6.85
CA ILE A 305 22.01 -1.58 -7.35
C ILE A 305 22.53 -0.15 -7.09
N TYR A 306 21.68 0.88 -7.20
CA TYR A 306 22.06 2.25 -6.83
C TYR A 306 22.38 2.36 -5.34
N CYS A 307 21.53 1.81 -4.48
CA CYS A 307 21.76 1.81 -3.04
C CYS A 307 23.03 1.03 -2.67
N GLU A 308 23.26 -0.13 -3.29
CA GLU A 308 24.47 -0.91 -3.10
C GLU A 308 25.71 -0.16 -3.59
N ALA A 309 25.63 0.51 -4.74
CA ALA A 309 26.72 1.34 -5.25
C ALA A 309 27.12 2.41 -4.24
N MET A 310 26.14 3.10 -3.66
CA MET A 310 26.38 4.11 -2.63
C MET A 310 26.99 3.51 -1.36
N LEU A 311 26.49 2.37 -0.88
CA LEU A 311 27.07 1.65 0.25
C LEU A 311 28.56 1.37 0.02
N HIS A 312 28.91 0.86 -1.16
CA HIS A 312 30.30 0.54 -1.49
C HIS A 312 31.21 1.76 -1.55
N ILE A 313 30.72 2.89 -2.06
CA ILE A 313 31.48 4.14 -2.10
C ILE A 313 31.64 4.74 -0.71
N VAL A 314 30.58 4.77 0.08
CA VAL A 314 30.58 5.46 1.38
C VAL A 314 31.34 4.64 2.42
N LYS A 315 31.04 3.34 2.52
CA LYS A 315 31.55 2.47 3.58
C LYS A 315 32.88 1.81 3.21
N TYR A 316 32.98 1.27 2.00
CA TYR A 316 34.14 0.45 1.60
C TYR A 316 35.16 1.19 0.74
N ARG A 317 34.85 2.41 0.29
CA ARG A 317 35.69 3.19 -0.64
C ARG A 317 36.06 2.40 -1.91
N ASP A 318 35.16 1.53 -2.37
CA ASP A 318 35.33 0.71 -3.57
C ASP A 318 34.26 1.04 -4.60
N SER A 319 34.69 1.23 -5.85
CA SER A 319 33.81 1.54 -6.99
C SER A 319 33.83 0.43 -8.05
N ARG A 320 34.70 -0.57 -7.95
CA ARG A 320 34.87 -1.62 -8.97
C ARG A 320 33.67 -2.55 -9.04
N LEU A 321 33.22 -3.04 -7.88
CA LEU A 321 32.06 -3.92 -7.80
C LEU A 321 30.76 -3.19 -8.24
N PRO A 322 30.45 -1.99 -7.70
CA PRO A 322 29.32 -1.18 -8.18
C PRO A 322 29.32 -0.94 -9.69
N LEU A 323 30.46 -0.56 -10.26
CA LEU A 323 30.59 -0.29 -11.69
C LEU A 323 30.28 -1.54 -12.54
N THR A 324 30.67 -2.72 -12.05
CA THR A 324 30.39 -4.00 -12.72
C THR A 324 28.89 -4.32 -12.68
N LYS A 325 28.22 -4.07 -11.56
CA LYS A 325 26.77 -4.28 -11.41
C LYS A 325 25.97 -3.28 -12.24
N MET A 326 26.33 -2.00 -12.19
CA MET A 326 25.66 -0.91 -12.93
C MET A 326 25.70 -1.11 -14.45
N LYS A 327 26.75 -1.73 -14.98
CA LYS A 327 26.83 -2.08 -16.41
C LYS A 327 25.81 -3.13 -16.83
N LYS A 328 25.35 -4.00 -15.92
CA LYS A 328 24.40 -5.09 -16.22
C LYS A 328 22.96 -4.59 -16.37
N ILE A 329 22.60 -3.51 -15.67
CA ILE A 329 21.24 -2.94 -15.73
C ILE A 329 21.01 -2.04 -16.95
N GLY A 330 22.05 -1.73 -17.73
CA GLY A 330 22.07 -0.89 -18.94
C GLY A 330 20.77 -0.16 -19.26
N LYS A 331 20.71 1.14 -18.95
CA LYS A 331 19.53 1.96 -19.21
C LYS A 331 19.85 3.13 -20.12
N ASP A 332 19.47 2.98 -21.38
CA ASP A 332 19.39 4.10 -22.31
C ASP A 332 18.29 5.06 -21.84
N GLY A 333 18.61 6.35 -21.73
CA GLY A 333 17.65 7.40 -21.39
C GLY A 333 17.38 7.64 -19.89
N ASP A 334 18.13 6.99 -18.98
CA ASP A 334 18.03 7.25 -17.53
C ASP A 334 19.17 8.17 -17.07
N ALA A 335 18.85 9.43 -16.79
CA ALA A 335 19.84 10.41 -16.35
C ALA A 335 20.52 10.02 -15.02
N VAL A 336 19.76 9.45 -14.08
CA VAL A 336 20.29 9.03 -12.77
C VAL A 336 21.31 7.90 -12.96
N TRP A 337 21.02 6.96 -13.85
CA TRP A 337 21.99 5.93 -14.23
C TRP A 337 23.28 6.55 -14.80
N HIS A 338 23.17 7.52 -15.71
CA HIS A 338 24.33 8.19 -16.28
C HIS A 338 25.14 8.96 -15.22
N LEU A 339 24.50 9.67 -14.30
CA LEU A 339 25.17 10.39 -13.20
C LEU A 339 25.94 9.42 -12.29
N ASN A 340 25.31 8.31 -11.90
CA ASN A 340 25.96 7.28 -11.09
C ASN A 340 27.15 6.63 -11.82
N MET A 341 26.99 6.29 -13.10
CA MET A 341 28.09 5.76 -13.92
C MET A 341 29.24 6.76 -14.04
N ALA A 342 28.92 8.04 -14.28
CA ALA A 342 29.91 9.09 -14.40
C ALA A 342 30.73 9.23 -13.12
N PHE A 343 30.05 9.29 -11.97
CA PHE A 343 30.69 9.33 -10.65
C PHE A 343 31.58 8.10 -10.40
N LEU A 344 31.10 6.88 -10.64
CA LEU A 344 31.87 5.66 -10.41
C LEU A 344 33.12 5.57 -11.31
N TYR A 345 33.05 6.05 -12.55
CA TYR A 345 34.23 6.17 -13.41
C TYR A 345 35.19 7.24 -12.90
N ALA A 346 34.68 8.39 -12.48
CA ALA A 346 35.47 9.48 -11.92
C ALA A 346 36.21 9.05 -10.65
N TYR A 347 35.52 8.35 -9.75
CA TYR A 347 36.09 7.83 -8.51
C TYR A 347 37.26 6.83 -8.77
N ASN A 348 37.21 6.12 -9.89
CA ASN A 348 38.32 5.27 -10.37
C ASN A 348 39.42 6.03 -11.13
N GLY A 349 39.34 7.35 -11.24
CA GLY A 349 40.27 8.17 -12.02
C GLY A 349 40.04 8.12 -13.54
N ASN A 350 38.95 7.52 -14.03
CA ASN A 350 38.64 7.47 -15.46
C ASN A 350 37.79 8.67 -15.90
N LEU A 351 38.41 9.85 -15.90
CA LEU A 351 37.76 11.12 -16.17
C LEU A 351 37.16 11.22 -17.58
N ARG A 352 37.79 10.59 -18.58
CA ARG A 352 37.26 10.52 -19.95
C ARG A 352 35.90 9.84 -20.02
N ASN A 353 35.76 8.65 -19.41
CA ASN A 353 34.48 7.96 -19.40
C ASN A 353 33.45 8.69 -18.52
N ALA A 354 33.89 9.28 -17.40
CA ALA A 354 33.04 10.10 -16.56
C ALA A 354 32.40 11.26 -17.35
N ALA A 355 33.22 12.05 -18.04
CA ALA A 355 32.75 13.16 -18.88
C ALA A 355 31.77 12.70 -19.97
N ARG A 356 32.01 11.54 -20.59
CA ARG A 356 31.06 10.98 -21.58
C ARG A 356 29.69 10.71 -20.96
N HIS A 357 29.64 10.13 -19.77
CA HIS A 357 28.35 9.86 -19.11
C HIS A 357 27.68 11.14 -18.60
N TYR A 358 28.42 12.13 -18.08
CA TYR A 358 27.83 13.43 -17.74
C TYR A 358 27.28 14.16 -18.96
N ASN A 359 27.95 14.11 -20.11
CA ASN A 359 27.42 14.68 -21.35
C ASN A 359 26.07 14.04 -21.74
N GLN A 360 25.94 12.72 -21.58
CA GLN A 360 24.66 12.04 -21.84
C GLN A 360 23.59 12.44 -20.82
N ALA A 361 23.94 12.55 -19.53
CA ALA A 361 23.01 13.01 -18.51
C ALA A 361 22.51 14.44 -18.77
N ALA A 362 23.37 15.33 -19.26
CA ALA A 362 23.03 16.72 -19.57
C ALA A 362 22.00 16.87 -20.72
N LEU A 363 21.78 15.83 -21.52
CA LEU A 363 20.78 15.82 -22.59
C LEU A 363 19.38 15.40 -22.11
N ILE A 364 19.27 14.93 -20.87
CA ILE A 364 18.05 14.40 -20.29
C ILE A 364 17.59 15.35 -19.18
N GLU A 365 16.27 15.54 -19.05
CA GLU A 365 15.72 16.35 -17.96
C GLU A 365 16.02 15.68 -16.60
N ILE A 366 16.64 16.44 -15.69
CA ILE A 366 16.99 15.97 -14.35
C ILE A 366 16.22 16.82 -13.34
N HIS A 367 15.57 16.16 -12.38
CA HIS A 367 14.89 16.88 -11.31
C HIS A 367 15.88 17.69 -10.45
N PRO A 368 15.55 18.95 -10.07
CA PRO A 368 16.44 19.80 -9.28
C PRO A 368 16.91 19.17 -7.96
N GLU A 369 16.05 18.37 -7.32
CA GLU A 369 16.39 17.64 -6.09
C GLU A 369 17.54 16.65 -6.32
N THR A 370 17.53 15.93 -7.44
CA THR A 370 18.61 15.02 -7.82
C THR A 370 19.90 15.79 -8.09
N ILE A 371 19.83 16.95 -8.74
CA ILE A 371 21.01 17.79 -9.00
C ILE A 371 21.67 18.20 -7.67
N ALA A 372 20.87 18.70 -6.72
CA ALA A 372 21.36 19.11 -5.41
C ALA A 372 21.94 17.94 -4.60
N GLN A 373 21.31 16.76 -4.64
CA GLN A 373 21.81 15.55 -3.97
C GLN A 373 23.17 15.11 -4.53
N VAL A 374 23.32 15.10 -5.86
CA VAL A 374 24.56 14.68 -6.53
C VAL A 374 25.70 15.65 -6.23
N GLU A 375 25.47 16.95 -6.33
CA GLU A 375 26.46 17.98 -5.97
C GLU A 375 26.90 17.84 -4.50
N SER A 376 25.93 17.81 -3.58
CA SER A 376 26.20 17.68 -2.13
C SER A 376 26.99 16.40 -1.82
N PHE A 377 26.67 15.29 -2.49
CA PHE A 377 27.38 14.03 -2.31
C PHE A 377 28.83 14.12 -2.81
N MET A 378 29.07 14.68 -3.99
CA MET A 378 30.43 14.83 -4.54
C MET A 378 31.31 15.71 -3.65
N VAL A 379 30.79 16.85 -3.19
CA VAL A 379 31.50 17.74 -2.25
C VAL A 379 31.86 16.98 -0.98
N TRP A 380 30.89 16.29 -0.38
CA TRP A 380 31.14 15.49 0.83
C TRP A 380 32.21 14.42 0.61
N ILE A 381 32.20 13.69 -0.51
CA ILE A 381 33.22 12.68 -0.82
C ILE A 381 34.62 13.31 -0.89
N ILE A 382 34.76 14.47 -1.54
CA ILE A 382 36.05 15.15 -1.68
C ILE A 382 36.58 15.58 -0.31
N GLU A 383 35.70 16.07 0.57
CA GLU A 383 36.06 16.45 1.94
C GLU A 383 36.51 15.24 2.78
N GLN A 384 35.81 14.11 2.66
CA GLN A 384 36.09 12.90 3.43
C GLN A 384 37.28 12.09 2.90
N ASP A 385 37.55 12.14 1.59
CA ASP A 385 38.67 11.45 0.97
C ASP A 385 39.50 12.42 0.11
N PRO A 386 40.49 13.12 0.73
CA PRO A 386 41.34 14.07 0.03
C PRO A 386 42.19 13.48 -1.10
N LYS A 387 42.21 12.15 -1.28
CA LYS A 387 42.85 11.51 -2.44
C LYS A 387 42.01 11.66 -3.71
N GLN A 388 40.72 11.94 -3.56
CA GLN A 388 39.76 12.05 -4.65
C GLN A 388 39.62 13.47 -5.19
N LYS A 389 40.64 14.33 -5.04
CA LYS A 389 40.57 15.70 -5.53
C LYS A 389 40.41 15.80 -7.06
N HIS A 390 40.75 14.76 -7.83
CA HIS A 390 40.43 14.76 -9.26
C HIS A 390 38.92 14.81 -9.53
N LEU A 391 38.06 14.53 -8.54
CA LEU A 391 36.61 14.72 -8.66
C LEU A 391 36.22 16.19 -8.83
N PHE A 392 37.08 17.16 -8.49
CA PHE A 392 36.83 18.57 -8.81
C PHE A 392 36.64 18.81 -10.32
N TYR A 393 37.29 18.02 -11.19
CA TYR A 393 37.02 18.02 -12.63
C TYR A 393 35.56 17.68 -12.94
N CYS A 394 35.01 16.67 -12.25
CA CYS A 394 33.65 16.22 -12.46
C CYS A 394 32.64 17.18 -11.85
N LEU A 395 32.95 17.76 -10.69
CA LEU A 395 32.11 18.76 -10.04
C LEU A 395 32.02 20.03 -10.90
N GLY A 396 33.14 20.51 -11.44
CA GLY A 396 33.15 21.65 -12.36
C GLY A 396 32.37 21.35 -13.64
N PHE A 397 32.55 20.16 -14.22
CA PHE A 397 31.78 19.74 -15.40
C PHE A 397 30.28 19.67 -15.11
N PHE A 398 29.90 19.09 -13.98
CA PHE A 398 28.52 18.97 -13.54
C PHE A 398 27.89 20.35 -13.32
N ASN A 399 28.58 21.24 -12.62
CA ASN A 399 28.10 22.60 -12.36
C ASN A 399 27.94 23.40 -13.65
N TRP A 400 28.85 23.24 -14.62
CA TRP A 400 28.73 23.92 -15.90
C TRP A 400 27.64 23.34 -16.79
N LYS A 401 27.70 22.05 -17.12
CA LYS A 401 26.86 21.45 -18.18
C LYS A 401 25.49 21.02 -17.72
N ILE A 402 25.32 20.70 -16.44
CA ILE A 402 24.06 20.18 -15.91
C ILE A 402 23.34 21.25 -15.08
N LYS A 403 24.05 21.89 -14.15
CA LYS A 403 23.45 22.92 -13.27
C LYS A 403 23.37 24.31 -13.94
N GLY A 404 24.29 24.63 -14.85
CA GLY A 404 24.42 25.95 -15.45
C GLY A 404 25.04 27.02 -14.52
N ASP A 405 25.73 26.60 -13.46
CA ASP A 405 26.39 27.45 -12.48
C ASP A 405 27.86 27.64 -12.87
N GLU A 406 28.12 28.57 -13.79
CA GLU A 406 29.46 28.85 -14.33
C GLU A 406 30.43 29.36 -13.26
N VAL A 407 29.93 30.12 -12.27
CA VAL A 407 30.76 30.68 -11.20
C VAL A 407 31.30 29.57 -10.31
N GLN A 408 30.44 28.64 -9.88
CA GLN A 408 30.89 27.50 -9.10
C GLN A 408 31.75 26.56 -9.94
N ALA A 409 31.38 26.33 -11.21
CA ALA A 409 32.16 25.49 -12.12
C ALA A 409 33.61 25.97 -12.27
N ARG A 410 33.85 27.27 -12.42
CA ARG A 410 35.21 27.85 -12.48
C ARG A 410 36.01 27.56 -11.22
N LYS A 411 35.42 27.74 -10.03
CA LYS A 411 36.10 27.47 -8.75
C LYS A 411 36.48 25.99 -8.62
N ASP A 412 35.59 25.09 -9.02
CA ASP A 412 35.86 23.65 -8.98
C ASP A 412 36.97 23.29 -9.99
N PHE A 413 36.94 23.88 -11.18
CA PHE A 413 37.99 23.69 -12.18
C PHE A 413 39.35 24.24 -11.74
N GLU A 414 39.39 25.41 -11.10
CA GLU A 414 40.61 25.95 -10.49
C GLU A 414 41.18 24.98 -9.45
N SER A 415 40.31 24.47 -8.56
CA SER A 415 40.69 23.47 -7.54
C SER A 415 41.25 22.17 -8.17
N PHE A 416 40.75 21.77 -9.35
CA PHE A 416 41.30 20.66 -10.11
C PHE A 416 42.66 20.98 -10.75
N LEU A 417 42.84 22.18 -11.29
CA LEU A 417 44.08 22.61 -11.93
C LEU A 417 45.23 22.74 -10.93
N GLU A 418 44.94 23.14 -9.69
CA GLU A 418 45.89 23.22 -8.56
C GLU A 418 46.51 21.87 -8.17
N LEU A 419 45.94 20.75 -8.60
CA LEU A 419 46.55 19.44 -8.36
C LEU A 419 47.97 19.40 -8.94
N PRO A 420 48.92 18.67 -8.34
CA PRO A 420 50.23 18.50 -8.94
C PRO A 420 50.10 18.01 -10.38
N LEU A 421 50.98 18.47 -11.27
CA LEU A 421 51.11 17.96 -12.64
C LEU A 421 51.55 16.49 -12.56
N SER A 422 50.58 15.59 -12.42
CA SER A 422 50.76 14.18 -12.70
C SER A 422 50.52 13.94 -14.18
N GLU A 423 51.32 13.07 -14.81
CA GLU A 423 51.12 12.70 -16.22
C GLU A 423 49.70 12.15 -16.47
N VAL A 424 49.06 11.62 -15.42
CA VAL A 424 47.78 10.92 -15.44
C VAL A 424 46.61 11.77 -15.94
N PHE A 425 46.60 13.09 -15.73
CA PHE A 425 45.47 13.98 -16.09
C PHE A 425 45.84 15.18 -16.97
N SER A 426 46.97 15.09 -17.69
CA SER A 426 47.48 16.18 -18.53
C SER A 426 46.48 16.67 -19.58
N LYS A 427 45.75 15.76 -20.23
CA LYS A 427 44.74 16.09 -21.24
C LYS A 427 43.52 16.77 -20.64
N GLU A 428 43.04 16.25 -19.52
CA GLU A 428 41.88 16.81 -18.81
C GLU A 428 42.17 18.23 -18.32
N LYS A 429 43.40 18.51 -17.86
CA LYS A 429 43.79 19.88 -17.50
C LYS A 429 43.80 20.83 -18.70
N GLN A 430 44.28 20.40 -19.87
CA GLN A 430 44.24 21.21 -21.10
C GLN A 430 42.78 21.50 -21.52
N LEU A 431 41.91 20.49 -21.43
CA LEU A 431 40.48 20.65 -21.71
C LEU A 431 39.84 21.66 -20.76
N VAL A 432 40.10 21.55 -19.45
CA VAL A 432 39.59 22.48 -18.44
C VAL A 432 40.02 23.92 -18.71
N GLN A 433 41.30 24.13 -19.03
CA GLN A 433 41.80 25.47 -19.40
C GLN A 433 41.08 26.05 -20.62
N THR A 434 40.80 25.20 -21.62
CA THR A 434 40.05 25.59 -22.81
C THR A 434 38.60 25.96 -22.44
N TRP A 435 37.93 25.12 -21.65
CA TRP A 435 36.56 25.39 -21.20
C TRP A 435 36.46 26.65 -20.34
N MET A 436 37.43 26.89 -19.46
CA MET A 436 37.46 28.11 -18.63
C MET A 436 37.64 29.39 -19.46
N SER A 437 38.24 29.32 -20.64
CA SER A 437 38.33 30.47 -21.56
C SER A 437 37.06 30.68 -22.41
N GLU A 438 36.23 29.64 -22.55
CA GLU A 438 35.00 29.66 -23.34
C GLU A 438 33.76 30.06 -22.51
N MET A 439 33.75 29.69 -21.23
CA MET A 439 32.87 30.30 -20.23
C MET A 439 33.22 31.79 -20.08
#